data_AF-A0A1V9YVQ0-F1
#
_entry.id   AF-A0A1V9YVQ0-F1
#
_cell.length_a   1.000
_cell.length_b   1.000
_cell.length_c   1.000
_cell.angle_alpha   90.00
_cell.angle_beta   90.00
_cell.angle_gamma   90.00
#
_symmetry.space_group_name_H-M   'P 1'
#
loop_
_entity.id
_entity.type
_entity.pdbx_description
1 polymer ?
#
loop_
_entity_poly.entity_id
_entity_poly.type
_entity_poly.pdbx_seq_one_letter_code
_entity_poly.pdbx_strand_id
1 'polypeptide(L)'
;MDRAISAYVRQCADHAMDDILGMMTVRSVLDEMVNDVEVWELENERIRLAAELHHTKALLTQATINERLEWDHKQKMVQQMHTYRIQGKELALKLQKQVQELAFQVAQHKNVEDELEEAKEKLASMGSLTRELARTQREIRDIHRKQGLQNLLRPSQNQSIPRSPVLTGFLRCPDKVLMVVFSYLTAYDVMRMSMTSKPWKLRISTLFGVEPPIKIPTIAPPIRKPSTISDKSQLAKADEVLKNLSNREMKYFHDLILRMKQLEGSVAQLKAEKEDVGARLQAAEDVRDFLMEKLKDLEEALALSMEEKSKADAQFQLDREVLAYLDAKSQELEDELNYSNTQCEELKAHLERIIREHQSKTQVMEDMLRHISLEKHELETHAKTQKKLLIKEVRTLRAENARLNRDNQTYRDQLSYLKRALLDQID
;
A
#
# COMPACT_ATOMS: atom_id res chain seq x y z
N MET A 1 130.75 -14.89 -18.01
CA MET A 1 129.44 -14.78 -18.68
C MET A 1 128.31 -15.29 -17.79
N ASP A 2 128.45 -16.46 -17.17
CA ASP A 2 127.37 -17.10 -16.39
C ASP A 2 126.76 -16.25 -15.27
N ARG A 3 127.56 -15.44 -14.56
CA ARG A 3 127.05 -14.54 -13.50
C ARG A 3 126.16 -13.41 -14.04
N ALA A 4 126.48 -12.86 -15.21
CA ALA A 4 125.69 -11.81 -15.85
C ALA A 4 124.38 -12.35 -16.41
N ILE A 5 124.42 -13.55 -17.01
CA ILE A 5 123.22 -14.26 -17.49
C ILE A 5 122.31 -14.62 -16.30
N SER A 6 122.88 -15.13 -15.20
CA SER A 6 122.11 -15.48 -14.00
C SER A 6 121.47 -14.25 -13.34
N ALA A 7 122.15 -13.11 -13.33
CA ALA A 7 121.62 -11.85 -12.82
C ALA A 7 120.47 -11.32 -13.70
N TYR A 8 120.63 -11.37 -15.02
CA TYR A 8 119.58 -10.96 -15.96
C TYR A 8 118.33 -11.86 -15.85
N VAL A 9 118.52 -13.18 -15.76
CA VAL A 9 117.41 -14.14 -15.59
C VAL A 9 116.68 -13.92 -14.26
N ARG A 10 117.41 -13.64 -13.16
CA ARG A 10 116.78 -13.29 -11.88
C ARG A 10 116.00 -11.98 -11.98
N GLN A 11 116.56 -10.95 -12.59
CA GLN A 11 115.86 -9.68 -12.76
C GLN A 11 114.59 -9.84 -13.59
N CYS A 12 114.62 -10.60 -14.68
CA CYS A 12 113.41 -10.91 -15.45
C CYS A 12 112.39 -11.75 -14.65
N ALA A 13 112.85 -12.69 -13.82
CA ALA A 13 111.98 -13.47 -12.96
C ALA A 13 111.33 -12.62 -11.85
N ASP A 14 112.08 -11.69 -11.26
CA ASP A 14 111.57 -10.75 -10.24
C ASP A 14 110.52 -9.81 -10.84
N HIS A 15 110.75 -9.25 -12.04
CA HIS A 15 109.75 -8.43 -12.73
C HIS A 15 108.50 -9.24 -13.10
N ALA A 16 108.65 -10.48 -13.56
CA ALA A 16 107.51 -11.34 -13.83
C ALA A 16 106.72 -11.69 -12.56
N MET A 17 107.40 -11.88 -11.42
CA MET A 17 106.74 -12.09 -10.13
C MET A 17 106.00 -10.85 -9.64
N ASP A 18 106.58 -9.66 -9.81
CA ASP A 18 105.93 -8.38 -9.49
C ASP A 18 104.68 -8.14 -10.37
N ASP A 19 104.75 -8.45 -11.67
CA ASP A 19 103.61 -8.38 -12.58
C ASP A 19 102.50 -9.38 -12.20
N ILE A 20 102.88 -10.61 -11.83
CA ILE A 20 101.92 -11.63 -11.35
C ILE A 20 101.26 -11.18 -10.04
N LEU A 21 102.02 -10.64 -9.09
CA LEU A 21 101.49 -10.10 -7.84
C LEU A 21 100.53 -8.93 -8.10
N GLY A 22 100.92 -8.00 -8.98
CA GLY A 22 100.06 -6.89 -9.40
C GLY A 22 98.76 -7.37 -10.03
N MET A 23 98.83 -8.35 -10.94
CA MET A 23 97.66 -8.99 -11.55
C MET A 23 96.76 -9.67 -10.52
N MET A 24 97.33 -10.37 -9.53
CA MET A 24 96.57 -11.01 -8.46
C MET A 24 95.85 -9.99 -7.58
N THR A 25 96.50 -8.87 -7.26
CA THR A 25 95.87 -7.78 -6.50
C THR A 25 94.73 -7.14 -7.30
N VAL A 26 94.95 -6.83 -8.58
CA VAL A 26 93.89 -6.27 -9.45
C VAL A 26 92.72 -7.23 -9.56
N ARG A 27 92.97 -8.54 -9.73
CA ARG A 27 91.92 -9.55 -9.76
C ARG A 27 91.14 -9.60 -8.44
N SER A 28 91.81 -9.57 -7.30
CA SER A 28 91.15 -9.57 -5.99
C SER A 28 90.22 -8.36 -5.82
N VAL A 29 90.66 -7.17 -6.23
CA VAL A 29 89.84 -5.95 -6.16
C VAL A 29 88.65 -6.04 -7.12
N LEU A 30 88.85 -6.56 -8.34
CA LEU A 30 87.74 -6.75 -9.28
C LEU A 30 86.72 -7.77 -8.77
N ASP A 31 87.17 -8.88 -8.18
CA ASP A 31 86.29 -9.89 -7.59
C ASP A 31 85.49 -9.30 -6.40
N GLU A 32 86.11 -8.46 -5.55
CA GLU A 32 85.42 -7.71 -4.48
C GLU A 32 84.39 -6.72 -5.04
N MET A 33 84.75 -5.94 -6.06
CA MET A 33 83.85 -4.98 -6.69
C MET A 33 82.64 -5.66 -7.35
N VAL A 34 82.84 -6.81 -7.99
CA VAL A 34 81.73 -7.60 -8.57
C VAL A 34 80.80 -8.06 -7.46
N ASN A 35 81.35 -8.60 -6.37
CA ASN A 35 80.55 -9.04 -5.22
C ASN A 35 79.77 -7.87 -4.58
N ASP A 36 80.38 -6.68 -4.45
CA ASP A 36 79.68 -5.49 -3.91
C ASP A 36 78.50 -5.06 -4.80
N VAL A 37 78.65 -5.13 -6.13
CA VAL A 37 77.57 -4.84 -7.07
C VAL A 37 76.44 -5.87 -6.95
N GLU A 38 76.77 -7.16 -6.88
CA GLU A 38 75.79 -8.23 -6.69
C GLU A 38 75.02 -8.08 -5.38
N VAL A 39 75.72 -7.77 -4.28
CA VAL A 39 75.09 -7.51 -2.97
C VAL A 39 74.18 -6.30 -3.04
N TRP A 40 74.62 -5.21 -3.68
CA TRP A 40 73.82 -4.00 -3.84
C TRP A 40 72.55 -4.24 -4.65
N GLU A 41 72.63 -5.00 -5.74
CA GLU A 41 71.47 -5.37 -6.56
C GLU A 41 70.46 -6.20 -5.74
N LEU A 42 70.95 -7.20 -4.99
CA LEU A 42 70.11 -8.02 -4.12
C LEU A 42 69.44 -7.21 -2.99
N GLU A 43 70.16 -6.26 -2.39
CA GLU A 43 69.61 -5.40 -1.36
C GLU A 43 68.54 -4.45 -1.89
N ASN A 44 68.76 -3.85 -3.07
CA ASN A 44 67.75 -3.03 -3.74
C ASN A 44 66.50 -3.83 -4.10
N GLU A 45 66.67 -5.04 -4.63
CA GLU A 45 65.54 -5.90 -4.95
C GLU A 45 64.77 -6.31 -3.68
N ARG A 46 65.48 -6.61 -2.60
CA ARG A 46 64.86 -6.88 -1.28
C ARG A 46 64.06 -5.68 -0.79
N ILE A 47 64.58 -4.47 -0.91
CA ILE A 47 63.88 -3.24 -0.49
C ILE A 47 62.63 -3.03 -1.35
N ARG A 48 62.73 -3.23 -2.67
CA ARG A 48 61.60 -3.13 -3.60
C ARG A 48 60.49 -4.12 -3.25
N LEU A 49 60.83 -5.39 -3.10
CA LEU A 49 59.88 -6.44 -2.73
C LEU A 49 59.25 -6.21 -1.34
N ALA A 50 60.03 -5.69 -0.38
CA ALA A 50 59.49 -5.33 0.93
C ALA A 50 58.47 -4.19 0.85
N ALA A 51 58.72 -3.18 0.00
CA ALA A 51 57.78 -2.09 -0.25
C ALA A 51 56.49 -2.59 -0.92
N GLU A 52 56.60 -3.44 -1.94
CA GLU A 52 55.45 -4.06 -2.61
C GLU A 52 54.63 -4.94 -1.65
N LEU A 53 55.30 -5.72 -0.79
CA LEU A 53 54.66 -6.52 0.26
C LEU A 53 53.91 -5.63 1.26
N HIS A 54 54.50 -4.51 1.68
CA HIS A 54 53.84 -3.56 2.58
C HIS A 54 52.61 -2.92 1.92
N HIS A 55 52.73 -2.52 0.65
CA HIS A 55 51.63 -1.93 -0.10
C HIS A 55 50.46 -2.91 -0.27
N THR A 56 50.75 -4.15 -0.68
CA THR A 56 49.73 -5.21 -0.83
C THR A 56 49.06 -5.58 0.49
N LYS A 57 49.82 -5.65 1.60
CA LYS A 57 49.25 -5.83 2.94
C LYS A 57 48.30 -4.68 3.32
N ALA A 58 48.67 -3.43 3.03
CA ALA A 58 47.81 -2.29 3.31
C ALA A 58 46.50 -2.36 2.50
N LEU A 59 46.59 -2.69 1.20
CA LEU A 59 45.41 -2.89 0.36
C LEU A 59 44.51 -4.02 0.87
N LEU A 60 45.10 -5.15 1.30
CA LEU A 60 44.34 -6.26 1.89
C LEU A 60 43.62 -5.84 3.17
N THR A 61 44.29 -5.09 4.05
CA THR A 61 43.65 -4.58 5.28
C THR A 61 42.49 -3.64 4.97
N GLN A 62 42.66 -2.75 3.98
CA GLN A 62 41.59 -1.84 3.56
C GLN A 62 40.41 -2.60 2.96
N ALA A 63 40.67 -3.59 2.09
CA ALA A 63 39.62 -4.44 1.52
C ALA A 63 38.85 -5.19 2.61
N THR A 64 39.55 -5.73 3.61
CA THR A 64 38.93 -6.43 4.76
C THR A 64 38.04 -5.51 5.58
N ILE A 65 38.46 -4.25 5.81
CA ILE A 65 37.65 -3.24 6.51
C ILE A 65 36.40 -2.91 5.68
N ASN A 66 36.54 -2.68 4.38
CA ASN A 66 35.42 -2.37 3.49
C ASN A 66 34.40 -3.51 3.45
N GLU A 67 34.85 -4.76 3.31
CA GLU A 67 33.97 -5.93 3.36
C GLU A 67 33.19 -6.02 4.68
N ARG A 68 33.83 -5.65 5.81
CA ARG A 68 33.17 -5.63 7.11
C ARG A 68 32.08 -4.57 7.19
N LEU A 69 32.36 -3.36 6.69
CA LEU A 69 31.39 -2.26 6.65
C LEU A 69 30.18 -2.62 5.78
N GLU A 70 30.43 -3.22 4.61
CA GLU A 70 29.38 -3.71 3.72
C GLU A 70 28.52 -4.79 4.38
N TRP A 71 29.15 -5.69 5.15
CA TRP A 71 28.42 -6.72 5.88
C TRP A 71 27.53 -6.13 6.97
N ASP A 72 28.04 -5.17 7.74
CA ASP A 72 27.27 -4.48 8.78
C ASP A 72 26.09 -3.69 8.17
N HIS A 73 26.28 -3.06 7.00
CA HIS A 73 25.21 -2.39 6.27
C HIS A 73 24.13 -3.37 5.81
N LYS A 74 24.51 -4.49 5.19
CA LYS A 74 23.59 -5.56 4.79
C LYS A 74 22.81 -6.12 5.99
N GLN A 75 23.46 -6.31 7.14
CA GLN A 75 22.81 -6.79 8.34
C GLN A 75 21.76 -5.79 8.87
N LYS A 76 22.07 -4.48 8.87
CA LYS A 76 21.11 -3.43 9.23
C LYS A 76 19.90 -3.42 8.28
N MET A 77 20.13 -3.55 6.97
CA MET A 77 19.06 -3.62 5.97
C MET A 77 18.13 -4.82 6.20
N VAL A 78 18.68 -6.00 6.52
CA VAL A 78 17.88 -7.19 6.84
C VAL A 78 17.03 -6.97 8.10
N GLN A 79 17.58 -6.32 9.14
CA GLN A 79 16.84 -5.99 10.35
C GLN A 79 15.69 -4.99 10.09
N GLN A 80 15.93 -3.97 9.27
CA GLN A 80 14.90 -3.03 8.85
C GLN A 80 13.79 -3.71 8.04
N MET A 81 14.16 -4.54 7.07
CA MET A 81 13.21 -5.35 6.29
C MET A 81 12.37 -6.27 7.17
N HIS A 82 12.95 -6.87 8.20
CA HIS A 82 12.20 -7.68 9.15
C HIS A 82 11.17 -6.84 9.93
N THR A 83 11.56 -5.65 10.37
CA THR A 83 10.68 -4.69 11.05
C THR A 83 9.52 -4.27 10.15
N TYR A 84 9.78 -3.88 8.90
CA TYR A 84 8.73 -3.55 7.93
C TYR A 84 7.80 -4.71 7.66
N ARG A 85 8.33 -5.94 7.58
CA ARG A 85 7.49 -7.14 7.42
C ARG A 85 6.55 -7.35 8.60
N ILE A 86 7.00 -7.11 9.84
CA ILE A 86 6.14 -7.21 11.03
C ILE A 86 5.06 -6.12 11.00
N GLN A 87 5.45 -4.88 10.74
CA GLN A 87 4.51 -3.75 10.64
C GLN A 87 3.45 -3.98 9.55
N GLY A 88 3.87 -4.49 8.39
CA GLY A 88 2.96 -4.85 7.30
C GLY A 88 1.95 -5.94 7.70
N LYS A 89 2.39 -6.95 8.46
CA LYS A 89 1.48 -7.98 9.01
C LYS A 89 0.49 -7.41 10.01
N GLU A 90 0.94 -6.53 10.90
CA GLU A 90 0.05 -5.86 11.87
C GLU A 90 -0.99 -4.99 11.18
N LEU A 91 -0.60 -4.24 10.16
CA LEU A 91 -1.51 -3.42 9.37
C LEU A 91 -2.53 -4.27 8.63
N ALA A 92 -2.11 -5.37 8.00
CA ALA A 92 -3.01 -6.30 7.33
C ALA A 92 -4.04 -6.92 8.29
N LEU A 93 -3.62 -7.28 9.51
CA LEU A 93 -4.54 -7.79 10.54
C LEU A 93 -5.53 -6.71 11.00
N LYS A 94 -5.10 -5.46 11.16
CA LYS A 94 -5.99 -4.33 11.50
C LYS A 94 -7.03 -4.10 10.40
N LEU A 95 -6.60 -4.08 9.14
CA LEU A 95 -7.49 -3.93 7.99
C LEU A 95 -8.48 -5.10 7.89
N GLN A 96 -8.02 -6.34 8.08
CA GLN A 96 -8.90 -7.51 8.10
C GLN A 96 -9.98 -7.39 9.18
N LYS A 97 -9.63 -6.92 10.38
CA LYS A 97 -10.59 -6.69 11.46
C LYS A 97 -11.61 -5.62 11.09
N GLN A 98 -11.16 -4.51 10.49
CA GLN A 98 -12.07 -3.43 10.04
C GLN A 98 -13.03 -3.90 8.94
N VAL A 99 -12.54 -4.72 7.99
CA VAL A 99 -13.39 -5.30 6.95
C VAL A 99 -14.43 -6.25 7.54
N GLN A 100 -14.07 -7.05 8.55
CA GLN A 100 -15.02 -7.92 9.25
C GLN A 100 -16.10 -7.12 9.99
N GLU A 101 -15.70 -6.03 10.66
CA GLU A 101 -16.63 -5.11 11.34
C GLU A 101 -17.61 -4.47 10.34
N LEU A 102 -17.10 -3.96 9.21
CA LEU A 102 -17.93 -3.38 8.15
C LEU A 102 -18.87 -4.42 7.54
N ALA A 103 -18.40 -5.66 7.29
CA ALA A 103 -19.25 -6.73 6.79
C ALA A 103 -20.39 -7.06 7.75
N PHE A 104 -20.12 -7.03 9.07
CA PHE A 104 -21.15 -7.21 10.09
C PHE A 104 -22.16 -6.06 10.09
N GLN A 105 -21.70 -4.81 10.01
CA GLN A 105 -22.58 -3.63 9.94
C GLN A 105 -23.46 -3.65 8.68
N VAL A 106 -22.91 -4.02 7.53
CA VAL A 106 -23.67 -4.16 6.27
C VAL A 106 -24.74 -5.25 6.41
N ALA A 107 -24.43 -6.39 7.05
CA ALA A 107 -25.40 -7.43 7.29
C ALA A 107 -26.53 -6.98 8.23
N GLN A 108 -26.22 -6.19 9.27
CA GLN A 108 -27.23 -5.60 10.14
C GLN A 108 -28.11 -4.60 9.39
N HIS A 109 -27.52 -3.73 8.57
CA HIS A 109 -28.27 -2.76 7.77
C HIS A 109 -29.26 -3.46 6.84
N LYS A 110 -28.82 -4.53 6.18
CA LYS A 110 -29.69 -5.34 5.33
C LYS A 110 -30.89 -5.92 6.09
N ASN A 111 -30.68 -6.45 7.30
CA ASN A 111 -31.79 -6.96 8.11
C ASN A 111 -32.81 -5.87 8.44
N VAL A 112 -32.35 -4.65 8.75
CA VAL A 112 -33.23 -3.51 9.03
C VAL A 112 -33.99 -3.06 7.77
N GLU A 113 -33.34 -3.10 6.61
CA GLU A 113 -34.00 -2.84 5.31
C GLU A 113 -35.10 -3.88 5.03
N ASP A 114 -34.84 -5.16 5.28
CA ASP A 114 -35.81 -6.24 5.11
C ASP A 114 -37.01 -6.06 6.07
N GLU A 115 -36.76 -5.71 7.34
CA GLU A 115 -37.81 -5.41 8.32
C GLU A 115 -38.64 -4.18 7.93
N LEU A 116 -38.01 -3.15 7.37
CA LEU A 116 -38.68 -1.96 6.88
C LEU A 116 -39.58 -2.30 5.68
N GLU A 117 -39.12 -3.14 4.76
CA GLU A 117 -39.91 -3.59 3.61
C GLU A 117 -41.15 -4.39 4.08
N GLU A 118 -40.98 -5.31 5.04
CA GLU A 118 -42.10 -6.05 5.65
C GLU A 118 -43.10 -5.11 6.33
N ALA A 119 -42.62 -4.07 7.03
CA ALA A 119 -43.48 -3.08 7.66
C ALA A 119 -44.28 -2.26 6.62
N LYS A 120 -43.67 -1.89 5.49
CA LYS A 120 -44.37 -1.23 4.37
C LYS A 120 -45.46 -2.11 3.79
N GLU A 121 -45.19 -3.41 3.59
CA GLU A 121 -46.19 -4.37 3.10
C GLU A 121 -47.37 -4.51 4.08
N LYS A 122 -47.09 -4.63 5.38
CA LYS A 122 -48.11 -4.65 6.44
C LYS A 122 -48.97 -3.38 6.41
N LEU A 123 -48.35 -2.20 6.31
CA LEU A 123 -49.07 -0.92 6.18
C LEU A 123 -49.95 -0.87 4.92
N ALA A 124 -49.45 -1.36 3.78
CA ALA A 124 -50.21 -1.43 2.54
C ALA A 124 -51.44 -2.35 2.67
N SER A 125 -51.27 -3.52 3.31
CA SER A 125 -52.37 -4.46 3.57
C SER A 125 -53.43 -3.86 4.50
N MET A 126 -53.01 -3.17 5.58
CA MET A 126 -53.90 -2.47 6.50
C MET A 126 -54.64 -1.32 5.80
N GLY A 127 -53.97 -0.60 4.90
CA GLY A 127 -54.58 0.41 4.04
C GLY A 127 -55.65 -0.18 3.10
N SER A 128 -55.44 -1.39 2.56
CA SER A 128 -56.46 -2.12 1.80
C SER A 128 -57.66 -2.50 2.68
N LEU A 129 -57.40 -3.09 3.85
CA LEU A 129 -58.44 -3.49 4.80
C LEU A 129 -59.30 -2.30 5.25
N THR A 130 -58.67 -1.15 5.50
CA THR A 130 -59.35 0.10 5.86
C THR A 130 -60.26 0.58 4.72
N ARG A 131 -59.81 0.45 3.46
CA ARG A 131 -60.65 0.78 2.29
C ARG A 131 -61.83 -0.18 2.14
N GLU A 132 -61.65 -1.48 2.38
CA GLU A 132 -62.75 -2.45 2.39
C GLU A 132 -63.75 -2.21 3.54
N LEU A 133 -63.26 -1.90 4.75
CA LEU A 133 -64.10 -1.51 5.87
C LEU A 133 -64.94 -0.27 5.52
N ALA A 134 -64.35 0.72 4.87
CA ALA A 134 -65.07 1.91 4.42
C ALA A 134 -66.09 1.62 3.30
N ARG A 135 -65.86 0.60 2.45
CA ARG A 135 -66.84 0.13 1.46
C ARG A 135 -68.00 -0.60 2.12
N THR A 136 -67.71 -1.58 2.98
CA THR A 136 -68.75 -2.33 3.71
C THR A 136 -69.59 -1.41 4.60
N GLN A 137 -68.99 -0.42 5.27
CA GLN A 137 -69.75 0.60 6.01
C GLN A 137 -70.63 1.48 5.11
N ARG A 138 -70.22 1.75 3.86
CA ARG A 138 -71.09 2.43 2.88
C ARG A 138 -72.25 1.53 2.47
N GLU A 139 -71.99 0.28 2.14
CA GLU A 139 -73.02 -0.70 1.80
C GLU A 139 -74.04 -0.88 2.93
N ILE A 140 -73.59 -1.01 4.20
CA ILE A 140 -74.48 -1.10 5.37
C ILE A 140 -75.36 0.16 5.47
N ARG A 141 -74.80 1.36 5.27
CA ARG A 141 -75.59 2.60 5.29
C ARG A 141 -76.62 2.63 4.16
N ASP A 142 -76.27 2.18 2.97
CA ASP A 142 -77.20 2.13 1.84
C ASP A 142 -78.29 1.05 2.02
N ILE A 143 -77.96 -0.10 2.61
CA ILE A 143 -78.95 -1.10 3.02
C ILE A 143 -79.90 -0.51 4.06
N HIS A 144 -79.40 0.16 5.09
CA HIS A 144 -80.24 0.83 6.09
C HIS A 144 -81.14 1.92 5.47
N ARG A 145 -80.63 2.68 4.48
CA ARG A 145 -81.45 3.63 3.72
C ARG A 145 -82.55 2.92 2.92
N LYS A 146 -82.22 1.84 2.21
CA LYS A 146 -83.19 1.04 1.44
C LYS A 146 -84.25 0.40 2.35
N GLN A 147 -83.87 -0.14 3.50
CA GLN A 147 -84.80 -0.68 4.50
C GLN A 147 -85.66 0.42 5.14
N GLY A 148 -85.10 1.59 5.42
CA GLY A 148 -85.85 2.76 5.90
C GLY A 148 -86.92 3.22 4.89
N LEU A 149 -86.56 3.27 3.60
CA LEU A 149 -87.50 3.56 2.52
C LEU A 149 -88.56 2.46 2.35
N GLN A 150 -88.17 1.19 2.49
CA GLN A 150 -89.09 0.05 2.43
C GLN A 150 -90.10 0.05 3.59
N ASN A 151 -89.68 0.49 4.79
CA ASN A 151 -90.55 0.66 5.95
C ASN A 151 -91.48 1.89 5.83
N LEU A 152 -91.10 2.91 5.06
CA LEU A 152 -91.94 4.08 4.75
C LEU A 152 -92.99 3.77 3.67
N LEU A 153 -92.72 2.84 2.76
CA LEU A 153 -93.62 2.46 1.66
C LEU A 153 -94.62 1.34 2.03
N ARG A 154 -94.48 0.70 3.20
CA ARG A 154 -95.45 -0.26 3.77
C ARG A 154 -95.67 0.00 5.27
N PRO A 155 -96.68 0.79 5.67
CA PRO A 155 -97.13 0.78 7.05
C PRO A 155 -98.06 -0.42 7.26
N SER A 156 -97.68 -1.29 8.20
CA SER A 156 -98.43 -2.44 8.71
C SER A 156 -98.53 -3.68 7.82
N GLN A 157 -97.64 -4.63 8.08
CA GLN A 157 -98.09 -5.96 8.50
C GLN A 157 -97.09 -6.53 9.52
N ASN A 158 -97.65 -6.95 10.65
CA ASN A 158 -96.97 -7.64 11.74
C ASN A 158 -95.91 -8.62 11.23
N GLN A 159 -94.64 -8.29 11.48
CA GLN A 159 -93.61 -9.29 11.63
C GLN A 159 -92.94 -9.05 12.97
N SER A 160 -93.29 -9.94 13.89
CA SER A 160 -92.46 -10.34 15.01
C SER A 160 -91.00 -10.37 14.56
N ILE A 161 -90.24 -9.36 14.98
CA ILE A 161 -88.79 -9.41 14.95
C ILE A 161 -88.40 -10.65 15.76
N PRO A 162 -87.80 -11.70 15.18
CA PRO A 162 -86.98 -12.58 15.99
C PRO A 162 -85.84 -11.67 16.44
N ARG A 163 -85.84 -11.30 17.71
CA ARG A 163 -84.60 -10.85 18.35
C ARG A 163 -83.58 -11.89 17.94
N SER A 164 -82.52 -11.46 17.25
CA SER A 164 -81.33 -12.26 17.14
C SER A 164 -81.02 -12.81 18.54
N PRO A 165 -80.56 -14.06 18.68
CA PRO A 165 -80.10 -14.56 19.96
C PRO A 165 -78.83 -13.78 20.31
N VAL A 166 -79.00 -12.57 20.84
CA VAL A 166 -77.98 -11.84 21.57
C VAL A 166 -77.69 -12.73 22.77
N LEU A 167 -76.62 -13.54 22.69
CA LEU A 167 -75.67 -13.86 23.74
C LEU A 167 -76.18 -13.82 25.20
N THR A 168 -77.40 -14.27 25.48
CA THR A 168 -77.99 -14.31 26.82
C THR A 168 -77.46 -15.51 27.60
N GLY A 169 -76.86 -16.49 26.92
CA GLY A 169 -76.18 -17.62 27.56
C GLY A 169 -74.97 -17.19 28.40
N PHE A 170 -74.12 -16.29 27.87
CA PHE A 170 -72.92 -15.85 28.60
C PHE A 170 -73.22 -14.86 29.73
N LEU A 171 -74.27 -14.04 29.61
CA LEU A 171 -74.73 -13.16 30.69
C LEU A 171 -75.32 -13.92 31.90
N ARG A 172 -75.66 -15.22 31.75
CA ARG A 172 -76.12 -16.10 32.83
C ARG A 172 -75.05 -17.08 33.35
N CYS A 173 -73.86 -17.09 32.74
CA CYS A 173 -72.76 -17.97 33.12
C CYS A 173 -72.23 -17.62 34.52
N PRO A 174 -71.90 -18.57 35.42
CA PRO A 174 -71.35 -18.26 36.74
C PRO A 174 -70.03 -17.47 36.67
N ASP A 175 -69.82 -16.54 37.60
CA ASP A 175 -68.66 -15.64 37.63
C ASP A 175 -67.31 -16.37 37.60
N LYS A 176 -67.21 -17.53 38.25
CA LYS A 176 -66.00 -18.39 38.23
C LYS A 176 -65.64 -18.86 36.83
N VAL A 177 -66.64 -19.21 36.01
CA VAL A 177 -66.42 -19.66 34.63
C VAL A 177 -66.03 -18.48 33.74
N LEU A 178 -66.60 -17.31 33.99
CA LEU A 178 -66.25 -16.07 33.29
C LEU A 178 -64.79 -15.66 33.50
N MET A 179 -64.27 -15.80 34.72
CA MET A 179 -62.88 -15.50 35.05
C MET A 179 -61.90 -16.44 34.35
N VAL A 180 -62.26 -17.73 34.20
CA VAL A 180 -61.46 -18.69 33.42
C VAL A 180 -61.46 -18.32 31.94
N VAL A 181 -62.57 -17.82 31.39
CA VAL A 181 -62.59 -17.33 30.00
C VAL A 181 -61.72 -16.07 29.85
N PHE A 182 -61.75 -15.16 30.82
CA PHE A 182 -60.93 -13.95 30.80
C PHE A 182 -59.43 -14.22 30.94
N SER A 183 -58.99 -15.32 31.56
CA SER A 183 -57.56 -15.66 31.58
C SER A 183 -56.99 -16.03 30.20
N TYR A 184 -57.85 -16.39 29.24
CA TYR A 184 -57.44 -16.67 27.85
C TYR A 184 -57.60 -15.46 26.92
N LEU A 185 -57.97 -14.29 27.44
CA LEU A 185 -58.19 -13.07 26.65
C LEU A 185 -57.21 -11.97 27.08
N THR A 186 -56.85 -11.09 26.14
CA THR A 186 -56.04 -9.92 26.47
C THR A 186 -56.88 -8.86 27.20
N ALA A 187 -56.25 -7.98 27.97
CA ALA A 187 -56.94 -6.89 28.67
C ALA A 187 -57.77 -6.01 27.71
N TYR A 188 -57.28 -5.83 26.48
CA TYR A 188 -57.97 -5.07 25.44
C TYR A 188 -59.26 -5.78 24.98
N ASP A 189 -59.25 -7.10 24.87
CA ASP A 189 -60.41 -7.90 24.46
C ASP A 189 -61.51 -7.90 25.52
N VAL A 190 -61.14 -8.07 26.80
CA VAL A 190 -62.07 -8.01 27.93
C VAL A 190 -62.71 -6.62 28.02
N MET A 191 -61.93 -5.56 27.82
CA MET A 191 -62.43 -4.19 27.78
C MET A 191 -63.37 -3.95 26.59
N ARG A 192 -63.06 -4.50 25.41
CA ARG A 192 -63.92 -4.47 24.22
C ARG A 192 -65.26 -5.16 24.48
N MET A 193 -65.24 -6.31 25.15
CA MET A 193 -66.45 -7.02 25.59
C MET A 193 -67.29 -6.17 26.54
N SER A 194 -66.67 -5.45 27.48
CA SER A 194 -67.38 -4.51 28.37
C SER A 194 -68.11 -3.38 27.61
N MET A 195 -67.60 -2.95 26.46
CA MET A 195 -68.18 -1.90 25.63
C MET A 195 -69.39 -2.38 24.81
N THR A 196 -69.59 -3.70 24.68
CA THR A 196 -70.69 -4.27 23.88
C THR A 196 -72.06 -4.11 24.52
N SER A 197 -72.15 -4.08 25.85
CA SER A 197 -73.41 -3.85 26.55
C SER A 197 -73.23 -3.31 27.97
N LYS A 198 -74.18 -2.47 28.42
CA LYS A 198 -74.21 -1.94 29.79
C LYS A 198 -74.15 -3.01 30.90
N PRO A 199 -74.87 -4.15 30.83
CA PRO A 199 -74.77 -5.18 31.87
C PRO A 199 -73.43 -5.90 31.88
N TRP A 200 -72.78 -6.10 30.72
CA TRP A 200 -71.40 -6.62 30.68
C TRP A 200 -70.40 -5.64 31.27
N LYS A 201 -70.53 -4.35 30.99
CA LYS A 201 -69.71 -3.30 31.60
C LYS A 201 -69.77 -3.36 33.13
N LEU A 202 -70.99 -3.39 33.68
CA LEU A 202 -71.20 -3.42 35.12
C LEU A 202 -70.65 -4.70 35.75
N ARG A 203 -70.92 -5.86 35.15
CA ARG A 203 -70.48 -7.16 35.66
C ARG A 203 -68.96 -7.34 35.62
N ILE A 204 -68.30 -6.92 34.53
CA ILE A 204 -66.83 -6.95 34.42
C ILE A 204 -66.21 -5.99 35.44
N SER A 205 -66.77 -4.78 35.61
CA SER A 205 -66.32 -3.85 36.66
C SER A 205 -66.44 -4.48 38.06
N THR A 206 -67.53 -5.18 38.37
CA THR A 206 -67.70 -5.90 39.64
C THR A 206 -66.70 -7.05 39.80
N LEU A 207 -66.43 -7.83 38.74
CA LEU A 207 -65.53 -8.99 38.79
C LEU A 207 -64.05 -8.64 38.98
N PHE A 208 -63.62 -7.51 38.43
CA PHE A 208 -62.25 -7.02 38.56
C PHE A 208 -62.08 -6.01 39.71
N GLY A 209 -63.07 -5.89 40.59
CA GLY A 209 -63.00 -4.99 41.75
C GLY A 209 -62.89 -3.51 41.38
N VAL A 210 -63.25 -3.14 40.15
CA VAL A 210 -63.31 -1.75 39.71
C VAL A 210 -64.64 -1.20 40.21
N GLU A 211 -64.62 -0.53 41.36
CA GLU A 211 -65.80 0.16 41.88
C GLU A 211 -66.47 0.98 40.76
N PRO A 212 -67.80 0.95 40.63
CA PRO A 212 -68.48 1.84 39.70
C PRO A 212 -68.06 3.26 40.07
N PRO A 213 -67.69 4.11 39.10
CA PRO A 213 -67.24 5.45 39.43
C PRO A 213 -68.31 6.12 40.28
N ILE A 214 -67.90 6.46 41.51
CA ILE A 214 -68.59 7.44 42.36
C ILE A 214 -69.03 8.56 41.43
N LYS A 215 -70.31 8.92 41.50
CA LYS A 215 -70.85 10.09 40.81
C LYS A 215 -70.18 11.33 41.42
N ILE A 216 -68.97 11.64 40.95
CA ILE A 216 -68.35 12.94 41.13
C ILE A 216 -68.87 13.80 39.98
N PRO A 217 -69.52 14.94 40.26
CA PRO A 217 -70.00 15.85 39.24
C PRO A 217 -68.81 16.61 38.64
N THR A 218 -68.22 16.07 37.58
CA THR A 218 -67.25 16.82 36.77
C THR A 218 -67.96 17.49 35.61
N ILE A 219 -68.04 18.80 35.75
CA ILE A 219 -68.39 19.82 34.78
C ILE A 219 -67.54 19.64 33.51
N ALA A 220 -68.20 19.41 32.38
CA ALA A 220 -67.67 19.67 31.03
C ALA A 220 -68.86 19.93 30.07
N PRO A 221 -68.66 20.75 29.03
CA PRO A 221 -69.66 21.66 28.49
C PRO A 221 -70.69 21.00 27.56
N PRO A 222 -71.92 21.53 27.45
CA PRO A 222 -72.97 20.91 26.66
C PRO A 222 -72.87 21.31 25.19
N ILE A 223 -72.47 20.38 24.32
CA ILE A 223 -72.84 20.43 22.89
C ILE A 223 -74.22 19.76 22.77
N ARG A 224 -75.25 20.58 22.94
CA ARG A 224 -76.63 20.21 22.59
C ARG A 224 -76.74 20.23 21.07
N LYS A 225 -76.92 19.05 20.46
CA LYS A 225 -77.73 18.95 19.24
C LYS A 225 -79.12 19.48 19.60
N PRO A 226 -79.71 20.40 18.82
CA PRO A 226 -81.06 20.88 19.10
C PRO A 226 -82.05 19.76 18.77
N SER A 227 -82.40 18.98 19.78
CA SER A 227 -83.66 18.26 19.79
C SER A 227 -84.77 19.30 19.89
N THR A 228 -85.36 19.66 18.75
CA THR A 228 -86.60 20.42 18.65
C THR A 228 -87.77 19.59 19.17
N ILE A 229 -87.84 19.45 20.50
CA ILE A 229 -89.06 19.13 21.23
C ILE A 229 -88.99 20.01 22.48
N SER A 230 -89.25 21.31 22.27
CA SER A 230 -89.52 22.25 23.36
C SER A 230 -91.03 22.35 23.50
N ASP A 231 -91.47 22.03 24.71
CA ASP A 231 -92.84 21.88 25.12
C ASP A 231 -93.68 23.12 24.84
N LYS A 232 -94.85 22.92 24.24
CA LYS A 232 -95.94 23.91 24.15
C LYS A 232 -96.28 24.57 25.50
N SER A 233 -95.90 23.95 26.63
CA SER A 233 -96.04 24.49 27.99
C SER A 233 -95.01 25.58 28.34
N GLN A 234 -93.79 25.56 27.80
CA GLN A 234 -92.81 26.63 28.02
C GLN A 234 -93.07 27.85 27.13
N LEU A 235 -93.59 27.64 25.92
CA LEU A 235 -94.05 28.71 25.04
C LEU A 235 -95.28 29.44 25.63
N ALA A 236 -96.23 28.70 26.22
CA ALA A 236 -97.42 29.27 26.85
C ALA A 236 -97.09 30.09 28.12
N LYS A 237 -96.12 29.65 28.94
CA LYS A 237 -95.65 30.42 30.10
C LYS A 237 -94.84 31.66 29.69
N ALA A 238 -94.13 31.61 28.55
CA ALA A 238 -93.48 32.79 27.98
C ALA A 238 -94.50 33.80 27.44
N ASP A 239 -95.60 33.34 26.82
CA ASP A 239 -96.70 34.19 26.34
C ASP A 239 -97.49 34.87 27.49
N GLU A 240 -97.62 34.21 28.65
CA GLU A 240 -98.27 34.78 29.84
C GLU A 240 -97.40 35.84 30.52
N VAL A 241 -96.08 35.65 30.55
CA VAL A 241 -95.12 36.66 31.01
C VAL A 241 -95.05 37.84 30.04
N LEU A 242 -95.13 37.61 28.72
CA LEU A 242 -95.17 38.67 27.70
C LEU A 242 -96.44 39.54 27.79
N LYS A 243 -97.56 39.01 28.30
CA LYS A 243 -98.81 39.76 28.51
C LYS A 243 -98.81 40.67 29.75
N ASN A 244 -97.91 40.44 30.71
CA ASN A 244 -97.84 41.19 31.98
C ASN A 244 -96.70 42.22 32.03
N LEU A 245 -95.93 42.37 30.94
CA LEU A 245 -94.83 43.32 30.84
C LEU A 245 -95.32 44.67 30.29
N SER A 246 -94.83 45.75 30.88
CA SER A 246 -95.01 47.11 30.38
C SER A 246 -94.38 47.26 28.99
N ASN A 247 -94.95 48.10 28.11
CA ASN A 247 -94.37 48.43 26.80
C ASN A 247 -92.88 48.84 26.88
N ARG A 248 -92.46 49.43 28.00
CA ARG A 248 -91.07 49.80 28.27
C ARG A 248 -90.16 48.58 28.51
N GLU A 249 -90.65 47.58 29.22
CA GLU A 249 -89.92 46.34 29.51
C GLU A 249 -89.83 45.47 28.26
N MET A 250 -90.90 45.40 27.47
CA MET A 250 -90.93 44.69 26.18
C MET A 250 -89.91 45.26 25.18
N LYS A 251 -89.78 46.60 25.11
CA LYS A 251 -88.74 47.27 24.32
C LYS A 251 -87.33 46.95 24.84
N TYR A 252 -87.15 46.92 26.16
CA TYR A 252 -85.87 46.57 26.78
C TYR A 252 -85.43 45.12 26.47
N PHE A 253 -86.36 44.16 26.52
CA PHE A 253 -86.10 42.79 26.11
C PHE A 253 -85.78 42.67 24.62
N HIS A 254 -86.49 43.43 23.76
CA HIS A 254 -86.19 43.47 22.34
C HIS A 254 -84.77 44.01 22.06
N ASP A 255 -84.39 45.12 22.71
CA ASP A 255 -83.06 45.72 22.61
C ASP A 255 -81.97 44.77 23.16
N LEU A 256 -82.27 44.05 24.25
CA LEU A 256 -81.38 43.03 24.80
C LEU A 256 -81.22 41.84 23.83
N ILE A 257 -82.29 41.40 23.18
CA ILE A 257 -82.26 40.33 22.16
C ILE A 257 -81.45 40.78 20.93
N LEU A 258 -81.64 42.02 20.46
CA LEU A 258 -80.85 42.57 19.35
C LEU A 258 -79.36 42.62 19.71
N ARG A 259 -79.03 43.09 20.91
CA ARG A 259 -77.66 43.13 21.41
C ARG A 259 -77.07 41.74 21.62
N MET A 260 -77.86 40.78 22.09
CA MET A 260 -77.46 39.38 22.22
C MET A 260 -77.17 38.77 20.85
N LYS A 261 -78.04 38.96 19.85
CA LYS A 261 -77.78 38.52 18.46
C LYS A 261 -76.54 39.18 17.86
N GLN A 262 -76.33 40.46 18.12
CA GLN A 262 -75.14 41.18 17.64
C GLN A 262 -73.86 40.64 18.30
N LEU A 263 -73.91 40.35 19.61
CA LEU A 263 -72.81 39.71 20.32
C LEU A 263 -72.56 38.28 19.84
N GLU A 264 -73.61 37.48 19.61
CA GLU A 264 -73.52 36.13 19.02
C GLU A 264 -72.87 36.17 17.63
N GLY A 265 -73.24 37.15 16.80
CA GLY A 265 -72.60 37.39 15.51
C GLY A 265 -71.12 37.74 15.65
N SER A 266 -70.77 38.64 16.58
CA SER A 266 -69.37 39.00 16.84
C SER A 266 -68.54 37.81 17.37
N VAL A 267 -69.13 36.94 18.20
CA VAL A 267 -68.47 35.73 18.69
C VAL A 267 -68.27 34.72 17.56
N ALA A 268 -69.24 34.57 16.66
CA ALA A 268 -69.08 33.70 15.49
C ALA A 268 -67.98 34.23 14.55
N GLN A 269 -67.94 35.54 14.32
CA GLN A 269 -66.90 36.17 13.51
C GLN A 269 -65.51 36.00 14.14
N LEU A 270 -65.35 36.31 15.44
CA LEU A 270 -64.06 36.15 16.14
C LEU A 270 -63.60 34.69 16.17
N LYS A 271 -64.52 33.72 16.22
CA LYS A 271 -64.17 32.30 16.07
C LYS A 271 -63.63 31.98 14.68
N ALA A 272 -64.27 32.48 13.63
CA ALA A 272 -63.80 32.29 12.26
C ALA A 272 -62.43 32.96 12.03
N GLU A 273 -62.23 34.17 12.54
CA GLU A 273 -60.94 34.87 12.48
C GLU A 273 -59.85 34.12 13.25
N LYS A 274 -60.17 33.57 14.44
CA LYS A 274 -59.25 32.72 15.20
C LYS A 274 -58.86 31.46 14.42
N GLU A 275 -59.82 30.81 13.76
CA GLU A 275 -59.57 29.62 12.93
C GLU A 275 -58.70 29.96 11.71
N ASP A 276 -58.95 31.08 11.02
CA ASP A 276 -58.13 31.55 9.89
C ASP A 276 -56.69 31.87 10.33
N VAL A 277 -56.52 32.62 11.42
CA VAL A 277 -55.19 32.93 11.98
C VAL A 277 -54.48 31.65 12.43
N GLY A 278 -55.20 30.70 13.04
CA GLY A 278 -54.66 29.40 13.41
C GLY A 278 -54.16 28.61 12.19
N ALA A 279 -54.92 28.59 11.10
CA ALA A 279 -54.53 27.93 9.86
C ALA A 279 -53.30 28.59 9.21
N ARG A 280 -53.23 29.92 9.20
CA ARG A 280 -52.06 30.66 8.68
C ARG A 280 -50.81 30.44 9.52
N LEU A 281 -50.95 30.40 10.84
CA LEU A 281 -49.85 30.11 11.74
C LEU A 281 -49.30 28.71 11.49
N GLN A 282 -50.18 27.70 11.42
CA GLN A 282 -49.78 26.33 11.12
C GLN A 282 -49.05 26.22 9.78
N ALA A 283 -49.58 26.85 8.72
CA ALA A 283 -48.94 26.84 7.41
C ALA A 283 -47.56 27.52 7.43
N ALA A 284 -47.39 28.59 8.22
CA ALA A 284 -46.10 29.25 8.40
C ALA A 284 -45.10 28.37 9.20
N GLU A 285 -45.58 27.64 10.21
CA GLU A 285 -44.79 26.66 10.96
C GLU A 285 -44.34 25.51 10.05
N ASP A 286 -45.23 24.98 9.20
CA ASP A 286 -44.90 23.91 8.25
C ASP A 286 -43.81 24.36 7.26
N VAL A 287 -43.88 25.60 6.74
CA VAL A 287 -42.84 26.17 5.86
C VAL A 287 -41.53 26.38 6.61
N ARG A 288 -41.57 26.86 7.86
CA ARG A 288 -40.37 27.01 8.69
C ARG A 288 -39.69 25.67 8.89
N ASP A 289 -40.44 24.63 9.23
CA ASP A 289 -39.91 23.30 9.50
C ASP A 289 -39.29 22.70 8.23
N PHE A 290 -39.92 22.88 7.07
CA PHE A 290 -39.35 22.51 5.77
C PHE A 290 -38.04 23.24 5.47
N LEU A 291 -37.97 24.55 5.73
CA LEU A 291 -36.75 25.33 5.51
C LEU A 291 -35.63 24.94 6.47
N MET A 292 -35.95 24.62 7.73
CA MET A 292 -34.96 24.13 8.69
C MET A 292 -34.41 22.77 8.28
N GLU A 293 -35.26 21.86 7.79
CA GLU A 293 -34.82 20.57 7.25
C GLU A 293 -33.89 20.77 6.04
N LYS A 294 -34.27 21.64 5.09
CA LYS A 294 -33.43 21.97 3.94
C LYS A 294 -32.10 22.64 4.32
N LEU A 295 -32.11 23.51 5.33
CA LEU A 295 -30.90 24.15 5.84
C LEU A 295 -29.97 23.10 6.45
N LYS A 296 -30.52 22.16 7.22
CA LYS A 296 -29.76 21.05 7.79
C LYS A 296 -29.18 20.14 6.71
N ASP A 297 -29.95 19.77 5.68
CA ASP A 297 -29.47 19.00 4.53
C ASP A 297 -28.26 19.70 3.85
N LEU A 298 -28.33 21.02 3.69
CA LEU A 298 -27.27 21.82 3.08
C LEU A 298 -26.04 21.94 3.98
N GLU A 299 -26.21 22.08 5.29
CA GLU A 299 -25.10 22.07 6.26
C GLU A 299 -24.39 20.72 6.28
N GLU A 300 -25.13 19.62 6.27
CA GLU A 300 -24.58 18.27 6.20
C GLU A 300 -23.82 18.05 4.87
N ALA A 301 -24.40 18.47 3.74
CA ALA A 301 -23.74 18.40 2.44
C ALA A 301 -22.46 19.26 2.37
N LEU A 302 -22.48 20.45 2.97
CA LEU A 302 -21.31 21.32 3.05
C LEU A 302 -20.22 20.69 3.93
N ALA A 303 -20.58 20.11 5.08
CA ALA A 303 -19.65 19.43 5.96
C ALA A 303 -18.96 18.25 5.26
N LEU A 304 -19.73 17.43 4.54
CA LEU A 304 -19.19 16.33 3.74
C LEU A 304 -18.24 16.84 2.65
N SER A 305 -18.62 17.89 1.92
CA SER A 305 -17.77 18.48 0.88
C SER A 305 -16.46 19.05 1.44
N MET A 306 -16.49 19.68 2.62
CA MET A 306 -15.30 20.17 3.29
C MET A 306 -14.38 19.03 3.74
N GLU A 307 -14.96 17.93 4.25
CA GLU A 307 -14.19 16.74 4.63
C GLU A 307 -13.54 16.07 3.42
N GLU A 308 -14.29 15.89 2.32
CA GLU A 308 -13.78 15.34 1.06
C GLU A 308 -12.62 16.18 0.51
N LYS A 309 -12.77 17.51 0.52
CA LYS A 309 -11.69 18.42 0.11
C LYS A 309 -10.47 18.28 1.01
N SER A 310 -10.65 18.19 2.33
CA SER A 310 -9.52 18.01 3.25
C SER A 310 -8.77 16.68 3.01
N LYS A 311 -9.50 15.61 2.68
CA LYS A 311 -8.92 14.31 2.32
C LYS A 311 -8.18 14.38 0.99
N ALA A 312 -8.75 15.06 -0.01
CA ALA A 312 -8.09 15.27 -1.30
C ALA A 312 -6.81 16.10 -1.17
N ASP A 313 -6.83 17.16 -0.35
CA ASP A 313 -5.65 18.00 -0.09
C ASP A 313 -4.55 17.21 0.65
N ALA A 314 -4.91 16.36 1.61
CA ALA A 314 -3.97 15.47 2.30
C ALA A 314 -3.38 14.42 1.34
N GLN A 315 -4.20 13.82 0.47
CA GLN A 315 -3.74 12.89 -0.55
C GLN A 315 -2.78 13.56 -1.54
N PHE A 316 -3.10 14.78 -1.99
CA PHE A 316 -2.23 15.55 -2.88
C PHE A 316 -0.86 15.84 -2.26
N GLN A 317 -0.81 16.12 -0.95
CA GLN A 317 0.46 16.32 -0.24
C GLN A 317 1.29 15.02 -0.19
N LEU A 318 0.65 13.89 0.12
CA LEU A 318 1.30 12.59 0.11
C LEU A 318 1.83 12.23 -1.29
N ASP A 319 1.01 12.42 -2.33
CA ASP A 319 1.42 12.15 -3.71
C ASP A 319 2.61 13.01 -4.12
N ARG A 320 2.64 14.27 -3.69
CA ARG A 320 3.78 15.18 -3.91
C ARG A 320 5.05 14.70 -3.21
N GLU A 321 4.94 14.21 -1.96
CA GLU A 321 6.08 13.64 -1.23
C GLU A 321 6.59 12.37 -1.89
N VAL A 322 5.69 11.49 -2.35
CA VAL A 322 6.04 10.28 -3.09
C VAL A 322 6.76 10.62 -4.39
N LEU A 323 6.26 11.59 -5.16
CA LEU A 323 6.93 12.05 -6.38
C LEU A 323 8.33 12.60 -6.09
N ALA A 324 8.47 13.46 -5.08
CA ALA A 324 9.78 14.00 -4.70
C ALA A 324 10.77 12.90 -4.25
N TYR A 325 10.28 11.88 -3.55
CA TYR A 325 11.10 10.72 -3.17
C TYR A 325 11.52 9.91 -4.40
N LEU A 326 10.60 9.65 -5.32
CA LEU A 326 10.90 8.91 -6.55
C LEU A 326 11.88 9.66 -7.44
N ASP A 327 11.74 10.97 -7.58
CA ASP A 327 12.67 11.82 -8.34
C ASP A 327 14.08 11.78 -7.72
N ALA A 328 14.19 11.95 -6.39
CA ALA A 328 15.46 11.85 -5.68
C ALA A 328 16.10 10.47 -5.84
N LYS A 329 15.30 9.39 -5.73
CA LYS A 329 15.80 8.02 -5.91
C LYS A 329 16.23 7.74 -7.35
N SER A 330 15.51 8.27 -8.34
CA SER A 330 15.90 8.18 -9.75
C SER A 330 17.23 8.87 -9.99
N GLN A 331 17.40 10.07 -9.44
CA GLN A 331 18.64 10.83 -9.56
C GLN A 331 19.83 10.10 -8.91
N GLU A 332 19.66 9.55 -7.70
CA GLU A 332 20.70 8.73 -7.05
C GLU A 332 21.13 7.54 -7.93
N LEU A 333 20.16 6.84 -8.54
CA LEU A 333 20.46 5.70 -9.42
C LEU A 333 21.12 6.12 -10.73
N GLU A 334 20.75 7.27 -11.29
CA GLU A 334 21.40 7.85 -12.46
C GLU A 334 22.85 8.24 -12.15
N ASP A 335 23.11 8.82 -10.98
CA ASP A 335 24.45 9.17 -10.52
C ASP A 335 25.32 7.92 -10.29
N GLU A 336 24.78 6.88 -9.66
CA GLU A 336 25.47 5.58 -9.50
C GLU A 336 25.78 4.92 -10.85
N LEU A 337 24.83 4.96 -11.79
CA LEU A 337 25.02 4.43 -13.15
C LEU A 337 26.11 5.20 -13.89
N ASN A 338 26.09 6.54 -13.81
CA ASN A 338 27.10 7.39 -14.42
C ASN A 338 28.49 7.12 -13.83
N TYR A 339 28.59 6.95 -12.52
CA TYR A 339 29.84 6.58 -11.86
C TYR A 339 30.35 5.20 -12.30
N SER A 340 29.48 4.20 -12.41
CA SER A 340 29.88 2.89 -12.92
C SER A 340 30.32 2.94 -14.38
N ASN A 341 29.68 3.79 -15.20
CA ASN A 341 30.05 3.98 -16.60
C ASN A 341 31.43 4.61 -16.75
N THR A 342 31.74 5.67 -15.98
CA THR A 342 33.05 6.30 -16.01
C THR A 342 34.16 5.34 -15.56
N GLN A 343 33.93 4.56 -14.51
CA GLN A 343 34.89 3.51 -14.11
C GLN A 343 35.11 2.47 -15.21
N CYS A 344 34.04 2.04 -15.90
CA CYS A 344 34.13 1.11 -17.01
C CYS A 344 34.92 1.70 -18.19
N GLU A 345 34.75 2.98 -18.50
CA GLU A 345 35.52 3.69 -19.53
C GLU A 345 37.01 3.81 -19.15
N GLU A 346 37.32 4.15 -17.89
CA GLU A 346 38.68 4.19 -17.38
C GLU A 346 39.37 2.83 -17.47
N LEU A 347 38.71 1.77 -17.03
CA LEU A 347 39.24 0.40 -17.11
C LEU A 347 39.47 -0.04 -18.55
N LYS A 348 38.55 0.30 -19.47
CA LYS A 348 38.74 0.05 -20.91
C LYS A 348 39.96 0.79 -21.44
N ALA A 349 40.11 2.07 -21.12
CA ALA A 349 41.27 2.87 -21.52
C ALA A 349 42.59 2.32 -20.95
N HIS A 350 42.58 1.83 -19.70
CA HIS A 350 43.73 1.15 -19.09
C HIS A 350 44.08 -0.16 -19.81
N LEU A 351 43.09 -0.99 -20.14
CA LEU A 351 43.30 -2.22 -20.90
C LEU A 351 43.87 -1.93 -22.29
N GLU A 352 43.32 -0.95 -23.00
CA GLU A 352 43.83 -0.54 -24.32
C GLU A 352 45.26 -0.01 -24.27
N ARG A 353 45.64 0.67 -23.18
CA ARG A 353 47.03 1.11 -22.97
C ARG A 353 47.96 -0.09 -22.79
N ILE A 354 47.59 -1.02 -21.92
CA ILE A 354 48.36 -2.24 -21.64
C ILE A 354 48.51 -3.09 -22.91
N ILE A 355 47.45 -3.25 -23.70
CA ILE A 355 47.50 -3.97 -24.98
C ILE A 355 48.50 -3.33 -25.94
N ARG A 356 48.47 -2.00 -26.09
CA ARG A 356 49.42 -1.27 -26.96
C ARG A 356 50.87 -1.41 -26.48
N GLU A 357 51.10 -1.33 -25.17
CA GLU A 357 52.43 -1.54 -24.58
C GLU A 357 52.94 -2.96 -24.82
N HIS A 358 52.10 -3.97 -24.64
CA HIS A 358 52.46 -5.36 -24.92
C HIS A 358 52.73 -5.59 -26.40
N GLN A 359 51.90 -5.05 -27.30
CA GLN A 359 52.12 -5.14 -28.75
C GLN A 359 53.47 -4.53 -29.15
N SER A 360 53.81 -3.35 -28.62
CA SER A 360 55.10 -2.71 -28.84
C SER A 360 56.27 -3.58 -28.34
N LYS A 361 56.18 -4.12 -27.12
CA LYS A 361 57.20 -5.02 -26.57
C LYS A 361 57.36 -6.29 -27.40
N THR A 362 56.24 -6.90 -27.82
CA THR A 362 56.25 -8.09 -28.69
C THR A 362 56.94 -7.79 -30.01
N GLN A 363 56.64 -6.64 -30.64
CA GLN A 363 57.28 -6.23 -31.89
C GLN A 363 58.79 -6.09 -31.73
N VAL A 364 59.26 -5.44 -30.64
CA VAL A 364 60.70 -5.33 -30.36
C VAL A 364 61.35 -6.70 -30.19
N MET A 365 60.72 -7.62 -29.46
CA MET A 365 61.23 -8.98 -29.29
C MET A 365 61.28 -9.74 -30.63
N GLU A 366 60.26 -9.61 -31.47
CA GLU A 366 60.24 -10.21 -32.81
C GLU A 366 61.38 -9.67 -33.68
N ASP A 367 61.62 -8.36 -33.67
CA ASP A 367 62.69 -7.74 -34.43
C ASP A 367 64.08 -8.15 -33.90
N MET A 368 64.26 -8.24 -32.58
CA MET A 368 65.48 -8.79 -31.98
C MET A 368 65.71 -10.25 -32.37
N LEU A 369 64.67 -11.09 -32.33
CA LEU A 369 64.76 -12.49 -32.73
C LEU A 369 65.12 -12.64 -34.21
N ARG A 370 64.56 -11.80 -35.08
CA ARG A 370 64.94 -11.74 -36.50
C ARG A 370 66.40 -11.36 -36.67
N HIS A 371 66.87 -10.34 -35.95
CA HIS A 371 68.26 -9.91 -36.02
C HIS A 371 69.23 -11.01 -35.58
N ILE A 372 68.99 -11.64 -34.42
CA ILE A 372 69.80 -12.76 -33.91
C ILE A 372 69.78 -13.94 -34.90
N SER A 373 68.63 -14.23 -35.52
CA SER A 373 68.53 -15.30 -36.51
C SER A 373 69.36 -15.02 -37.77
N LEU A 374 69.39 -13.76 -38.23
CA LEU A 374 70.23 -13.32 -39.35
C LEU A 374 71.71 -13.40 -38.99
N GLU A 375 72.11 -12.85 -37.84
CA GLU A 375 73.49 -12.88 -37.36
C GLU A 375 73.99 -14.32 -37.21
N LYS A 376 73.18 -15.21 -36.63
CA LYS A 376 73.48 -16.65 -36.56
C LYS A 376 73.71 -17.24 -37.95
N HIS A 377 72.86 -16.92 -38.92
CA HIS A 377 73.02 -17.41 -40.28
C HIS A 377 74.32 -16.91 -40.93
N GLU A 378 74.64 -15.63 -40.78
CA GLU A 378 75.88 -15.02 -41.28
C GLU A 378 77.10 -15.69 -40.64
N LEU A 379 77.12 -15.86 -39.33
CA LEU A 379 78.19 -16.56 -38.61
C LEU A 379 78.36 -18.01 -39.08
N GLU A 380 77.25 -18.74 -39.28
CA GLU A 380 77.30 -20.10 -39.82
C GLU A 380 77.88 -20.14 -41.25
N THR A 381 77.51 -19.19 -42.11
CA THR A 381 78.07 -19.10 -43.47
C THR A 381 79.55 -18.71 -43.46
N HIS A 382 79.95 -17.81 -42.56
CA HIS A 382 81.33 -17.40 -42.36
C HIS A 382 82.18 -18.58 -41.88
N ALA A 383 81.71 -19.30 -40.85
CA ALA A 383 82.37 -20.49 -40.32
C ALA A 383 82.51 -21.60 -41.38
N LYS A 384 81.47 -21.84 -42.20
CA LYS A 384 81.54 -22.77 -43.34
C LYS A 384 82.60 -22.35 -44.36
N THR A 385 82.72 -21.05 -44.63
CA THR A 385 83.69 -20.50 -45.58
C THR A 385 85.12 -20.60 -45.04
N GLN A 386 85.35 -20.21 -43.79
CA GLN A 386 86.63 -20.36 -43.09
C GLN A 386 87.06 -21.84 -43.04
N LYS A 387 86.15 -22.76 -42.69
CA LYS A 387 86.40 -24.21 -42.72
C LYS A 387 86.88 -24.66 -44.10
N LYS A 388 86.25 -24.21 -45.19
CA LYS A 388 86.68 -24.54 -46.56
C LYS A 388 88.09 -24.02 -46.86
N LEU A 389 88.42 -22.80 -46.43
CA LEU A 389 89.75 -22.22 -46.61
C LEU A 389 90.82 -23.01 -45.83
N LEU A 390 90.56 -23.31 -44.55
CA LEU A 390 91.45 -24.11 -43.71
C LEU A 390 91.67 -25.52 -44.28
N ILE A 391 90.62 -26.17 -44.80
CA ILE A 391 90.75 -27.47 -45.46
C ILE A 391 91.66 -27.38 -46.70
N LYS A 392 91.52 -26.32 -47.51
CA LYS A 392 92.42 -26.08 -48.66
C LYS A 392 93.86 -25.89 -48.21
N GLU A 393 94.09 -25.07 -47.18
CA GLU A 393 95.43 -24.79 -46.64
C GLU A 393 96.08 -26.06 -46.09
N VAL A 394 95.37 -26.82 -45.25
CA VAL A 394 95.85 -28.11 -44.73
C VAL A 394 96.19 -29.07 -45.87
N ARG A 395 95.40 -29.10 -46.95
CA ARG A 395 95.68 -29.93 -48.13
C ARG A 395 96.95 -29.47 -48.86
N THR A 396 97.14 -28.16 -49.03
CA THR A 396 98.35 -27.57 -49.62
C THR A 396 99.58 -27.89 -48.79
N LEU A 397 99.54 -27.64 -47.47
CA LEU A 397 100.63 -27.92 -46.54
C LEU A 397 100.97 -29.41 -46.50
N ARG A 398 99.97 -30.31 -46.53
CA ARG A 398 100.21 -31.76 -46.64
C ARG A 398 100.90 -32.13 -47.95
N ALA A 399 100.51 -31.54 -49.07
CA ALA A 399 101.15 -31.78 -50.37
C ALA A 399 102.59 -31.26 -50.41
N GLU A 400 102.84 -30.08 -49.84
CA GLU A 400 104.18 -29.50 -49.72
C GLU A 400 105.08 -30.33 -48.80
N ASN A 401 104.58 -30.74 -47.64
CA ASN A 401 105.32 -31.60 -46.72
C ASN A 401 105.64 -32.96 -47.38
N ALA A 402 104.71 -33.53 -48.15
CA ALA A 402 104.98 -34.74 -48.95
C ALA A 402 106.06 -34.50 -50.02
N ARG A 403 106.10 -33.34 -50.68
CA ARG A 403 107.16 -32.96 -51.63
C ARG A 403 108.51 -32.85 -50.92
N LEU A 404 108.59 -32.07 -49.85
CA LEU A 404 109.80 -31.88 -49.05
C LEU A 404 110.35 -33.19 -48.46
N ASN A 405 109.48 -34.14 -48.10
CA ASN A 405 109.89 -35.48 -47.67
C ASN A 405 110.53 -36.30 -48.80
N ARG A 406 110.00 -36.20 -50.04
CA ARG A 406 110.64 -36.85 -51.20
C ARG A 406 111.99 -36.22 -51.51
N ASP A 407 112.08 -34.90 -51.45
CA ASP A 407 113.36 -34.19 -51.68
C ASP A 407 114.38 -34.59 -50.61
N ASN A 408 114.00 -34.59 -49.33
CA ASN A 408 114.85 -35.09 -48.23
C ASN A 408 115.29 -36.54 -48.43
N GLN A 409 114.38 -37.43 -48.85
CA GLN A 409 114.73 -38.82 -49.13
C GLN A 409 115.74 -38.91 -50.29
N THR A 410 115.53 -38.14 -51.35
CA THR A 410 116.45 -38.05 -52.50
C THR A 410 117.84 -37.57 -52.05
N TYR A 411 117.90 -36.53 -51.21
CA TYR A 411 119.17 -36.04 -50.65
C TYR A 411 119.84 -37.09 -49.75
N ARG A 412 119.09 -37.84 -48.95
CA ARG A 412 119.62 -38.94 -48.14
C ARG A 412 120.16 -40.08 -49.00
N ASP A 413 119.48 -40.42 -50.08
CA ASP A 413 119.90 -41.46 -51.01
C ASP A 413 121.18 -41.02 -51.76
N GLN A 414 121.24 -39.76 -52.23
CA GLN A 414 122.44 -39.16 -52.82
C GLN A 414 123.62 -39.15 -51.84
N LEU A 415 123.38 -38.75 -50.58
CA LEU A 415 124.42 -38.72 -49.54
C LEU A 415 124.89 -40.13 -49.18
N SER A 416 124.00 -41.12 -49.19
CA SER A 416 124.34 -42.53 -49.00
C SER A 416 125.16 -43.08 -50.17
N TYR A 417 124.82 -42.70 -51.41
CA TYR A 417 125.59 -43.04 -52.61
C TYR A 417 126.99 -42.43 -52.56
N LEU A 418 127.10 -41.13 -52.25
CA LEU A 418 128.40 -40.46 -52.11
C LEU A 418 129.25 -41.09 -51.00
N LYS A 419 128.64 -41.43 -49.86
CA LYS A 419 129.35 -42.15 -48.79
C LYS A 419 129.89 -43.50 -49.26
N ARG A 420 129.12 -44.27 -50.06
CA ARG A 420 129.60 -45.53 -50.65
C ARG A 420 130.72 -45.30 -51.66
N ALA A 421 130.55 -44.36 -52.58
CA ALA A 421 131.57 -44.02 -53.57
C ALA A 421 132.89 -43.53 -52.92
N LEU A 422 132.81 -42.86 -51.77
CA LEU A 422 133.98 -42.40 -51.02
C LEU A 422 134.64 -43.53 -50.22
N LEU A 423 133.88 -44.55 -49.80
CA LEU A 423 134.42 -45.79 -49.23
C LEU A 423 135.10 -46.65 -50.31
N ASP A 424 134.52 -46.74 -51.51
CA ASP A 424 135.10 -47.47 -52.66
C ASP A 424 136.39 -46.80 -53.22
N GLN A 425 136.72 -45.57 -52.80
CA GLN A 425 137.97 -44.87 -53.14
C GLN A 425 139.08 -45.04 -52.09
N ILE A 426 138.79 -45.68 -50.95
CA ILE A 426 139.73 -45.89 -49.84
C ILE A 426 140.32 -47.32 -49.85
N ASP A 427 139.80 -48.21 -50.69
CA ASP A 427 140.44 -49.48 -51.12
C ASP A 427 141.16 -49.31 -52.47
#